data_AF-A0A6G4HNR3-F1
#
_entry.id   AF-A0A6G4HNR3-F1
#
_cell.length_a   1.000
_cell.length_b   1.000
_cell.length_c   1.000
_cell.angle_alpha   90.00
_cell.angle_beta   90.00
_cell.angle_gamma   90.00
#
_symmetry.space_group_name_H-M   'P 1'
#
loop_
_entity.id
_entity.type
_entity.pdbx_description
1 polymer ?
#
loop_
_entity_poly.entity_id
_entity_poly.type
_entity_poly.pdbx_seq_one_letter_code
_entity_poly.pdbx_strand_id
1 'polypeptide(L)'
;MLQVIKKEFKGLDDLVKYINRISILYGYLKDYKILEENDKYDLLMNFDVPEVKLNLDLAKLVRDEIDDRYEHDIKMIYNIKSLESVEKEFYSILFSYSEARVMIQGYFDFVIYDLIEINYKSLEDYFFIQLNNFEYDLSAWSTKVENILSVKEIDHKLVYNHLVKLVLNRGYLLDFMSLGKLEKAIYHKIKWLNKKEFKY
;
A
#
# COMPACT_ATOMS: atom_id res chain seq x y z
N MET A 1 -14.42 -11.42 -0.57
CA MET A 1 -15.51 -10.43 -0.79
C MET A 1 -15.44 -10.01 -2.24
N LEU A 2 -16.57 -9.94 -2.95
CA LEU A 2 -16.56 -9.53 -4.34
C LEU A 2 -16.61 -8.00 -4.44
N GLN A 3 -15.65 -7.42 -5.16
CA GLN A 3 -15.63 -6.00 -5.53
C GLN A 3 -15.82 -5.88 -7.05
N VAL A 4 -16.63 -4.92 -7.48
CA VAL A 4 -16.92 -4.70 -8.90
C VAL A 4 -16.37 -3.35 -9.31
N ILE A 5 -15.49 -3.33 -10.31
CA ILE A 5 -14.94 -2.12 -10.90
C ILE A 5 -15.47 -1.99 -12.32
N LYS A 6 -16.17 -0.88 -12.62
CA LYS A 6 -16.75 -0.57 -13.93
C LYS A 6 -15.82 0.32 -14.73
N LYS A 7 -15.59 0.01 -16.01
CA LYS A 7 -14.89 0.89 -16.95
C LYS A 7 -15.57 0.96 -18.31
N GLU A 8 -15.70 2.17 -18.85
CA GLU A 8 -16.34 2.41 -20.16
C GLU A 8 -15.30 2.60 -21.26
N PHE A 9 -15.56 2.04 -22.44
CA PHE A 9 -14.72 2.13 -23.63
C PHE A 9 -15.53 2.53 -24.86
N LYS A 10 -14.93 3.33 -25.74
CA LYS A 10 -15.52 3.71 -27.04
C LYS A 10 -15.26 2.68 -28.15
N GLY A 11 -14.29 1.79 -27.97
CA GLY A 11 -13.86 0.85 -29.01
C GLY A 11 -13.46 -0.49 -28.42
N LEU A 12 -13.79 -1.55 -29.15
CA LEU A 12 -13.51 -2.93 -28.75
C LEU A 12 -12.01 -3.20 -28.56
N ASP A 13 -11.17 -2.66 -29.43
CA ASP A 13 -9.71 -2.86 -29.35
C ASP A 13 -9.12 -2.33 -28.04
N ASP A 14 -9.57 -1.16 -27.59
CA ASP A 14 -9.10 -0.56 -26.34
C ASP A 14 -9.58 -1.37 -25.12
N LEU A 15 -10.84 -1.84 -25.17
CA LEU A 15 -11.38 -2.75 -24.16
C LEU A 15 -10.57 -4.03 -24.06
N VAL A 16 -10.27 -4.69 -25.19
CA VAL A 16 -9.52 -5.94 -25.21
C VAL A 16 -8.10 -5.74 -24.67
N LYS A 17 -7.42 -4.67 -25.09
CA LYS A 17 -6.11 -4.30 -24.55
C LYS A 17 -6.15 -4.07 -23.04
N TYR A 18 -7.21 -3.43 -22.55
CA TYR A 18 -7.39 -3.18 -21.12
C TYR A 18 -7.59 -4.48 -20.33
N ILE A 19 -8.51 -5.35 -20.76
CA ILE A 19 -8.77 -6.65 -20.12
C ILE A 19 -7.48 -7.47 -20.03
N ASN A 20 -6.73 -7.58 -21.13
CA ASN A 20 -5.48 -8.32 -21.16
C ASN A 20 -4.48 -7.77 -20.15
N ARG A 21 -4.35 -6.44 -20.10
CA ARG A 21 -3.48 -5.76 -19.13
C ARG A 21 -3.90 -6.04 -17.69
N ILE A 22 -5.18 -5.91 -17.35
CA ILE A 22 -5.65 -6.13 -15.98
C ILE A 22 -5.50 -7.60 -15.58
N SER A 23 -5.85 -8.54 -16.47
CA SER A 23 -5.73 -9.98 -16.23
C SER A 23 -4.30 -10.43 -15.95
N ILE A 24 -3.31 -9.78 -16.58
CA ILE A 24 -1.89 -10.04 -16.33
C ILE A 24 -1.43 -9.40 -15.01
N LEU A 25 -1.93 -8.20 -14.71
CA LEU A 25 -1.39 -7.37 -13.62
C LEU A 25 -2.05 -7.61 -12.26
N TYR A 26 -3.28 -8.12 -12.20
CA TYR A 26 -4.06 -8.20 -10.97
C TYR A 26 -4.49 -9.63 -10.67
N GLY A 27 -3.81 -10.27 -9.72
CA GLY A 27 -4.11 -11.66 -9.30
C GLY A 27 -5.46 -11.86 -8.61
N TYR A 28 -6.16 -10.77 -8.25
CA TYR A 28 -7.49 -10.82 -7.64
C TYR A 28 -8.64 -10.84 -8.65
N LEU A 29 -8.36 -10.63 -9.95
CA LEU A 29 -9.40 -10.65 -10.99
C LEU A 29 -9.96 -12.07 -11.12
N LYS A 30 -11.23 -12.24 -10.79
CA LYS A 30 -11.93 -13.53 -10.84
C LYS A 30 -12.58 -13.75 -12.21
N ASP A 31 -13.34 -12.77 -12.66
CA ASP A 31 -14.00 -12.77 -13.96
C ASP A 31 -14.31 -11.33 -14.41
N TYR A 32 -14.83 -11.19 -15.62
CA TYR A 32 -15.34 -9.92 -16.13
C TYR A 32 -16.55 -10.14 -17.03
N LYS A 33 -17.38 -9.11 -17.17
CA LYS A 33 -18.51 -9.05 -18.10
C LYS A 33 -18.39 -7.83 -18.99
N ILE A 34 -18.72 -7.99 -20.27
CA ILE A 34 -18.78 -6.91 -21.25
C ILE A 34 -20.26 -6.68 -21.58
N LEU A 35 -20.71 -5.44 -21.48
CA LEU A 35 -22.03 -4.99 -21.89
C LEU A 35 -21.87 -3.96 -22.99
N GLU A 36 -22.65 -4.05 -24.06
CA GLU A 36 -22.63 -3.09 -25.15
C GLU A 36 -23.91 -2.26 -25.10
N GLU A 37 -23.78 -0.94 -24.90
CA GLU A 37 -24.90 -0.01 -24.81
C GLU A 37 -24.54 1.33 -25.48
N ASN A 38 -25.39 1.83 -26.37
CA ASN A 38 -25.24 3.14 -27.02
C ASN A 38 -23.86 3.36 -27.70
N ASP A 39 -23.43 2.41 -28.52
CA ASP A 39 -22.13 2.41 -29.21
C ASP A 39 -20.91 2.50 -28.26
N LYS A 40 -21.08 2.07 -27.01
CA LYS A 40 -20.02 1.95 -26.01
C LYS A 40 -19.98 0.55 -25.42
N TYR A 41 -18.82 0.22 -24.87
CA TYR A 41 -18.60 -1.04 -24.17
C TYR A 41 -18.32 -0.77 -22.69
N ASP A 42 -19.17 -1.30 -21.82
CA ASP A 42 -19.02 -1.30 -20.38
C ASP A 42 -18.40 -2.61 -19.92
N LEU A 43 -17.22 -2.51 -19.32
CA LEU A 43 -16.51 -3.61 -18.71
C LEU A 43 -16.77 -3.62 -17.19
N LEU A 44 -17.36 -4.70 -16.69
CA LEU A 44 -17.51 -4.97 -15.26
C LEU A 44 -16.49 -6.02 -14.84
N MET A 45 -15.50 -5.64 -14.04
CA MET A 45 -14.46 -6.55 -13.53
C MET A 45 -14.77 -6.95 -12.11
N ASN A 46 -14.83 -8.25 -11.85
CA ASN A 46 -15.10 -8.79 -10.52
C ASN A 46 -13.79 -9.24 -9.87
N PHE A 47 -13.46 -8.64 -8.74
CA PHE A 47 -12.28 -8.95 -7.94
C PHE A 47 -12.66 -9.68 -6.66
N ASP A 48 -12.04 -10.82 -6.38
CA ASP A 48 -12.23 -11.54 -5.13
C ASP A 48 -11.15 -11.14 -4.12
N VAL A 49 -11.46 -10.17 -3.27
CA VAL A 49 -10.51 -9.52 -2.35
C VAL A 49 -10.86 -9.82 -0.88
N PRO A 50 -9.91 -9.62 0.06
CA PRO A 50 -10.23 -9.57 1.48
C PRO A 50 -11.36 -8.58 1.80
N GLU A 51 -12.01 -8.75 2.95
CA GLU A 51 -13.06 -7.84 3.40
C GLU A 51 -12.48 -6.43 3.62
N VAL A 52 -13.08 -5.43 2.98
CA VAL A 52 -12.67 -4.02 3.07
C VAL A 52 -13.88 -3.10 3.18
N LYS A 53 -13.63 -1.91 3.73
CA LYS A 53 -14.67 -0.91 4.02
C LYS A 53 -15.03 0.00 2.84
N LEU A 54 -14.14 0.09 1.83
CA LEU A 54 -14.25 1.03 0.72
C LEU A 54 -14.33 0.30 -0.62
N ASN A 55 -14.91 0.98 -1.62
CA ASN A 55 -14.79 0.56 -3.01
C ASN A 55 -13.31 0.64 -3.43
N LEU A 56 -12.89 -0.32 -4.26
CA LEU A 56 -11.51 -0.39 -4.72
C LEU A 56 -11.31 0.23 -6.10
N ASP A 57 -10.24 0.99 -6.22
CA ASP A 57 -9.65 1.47 -7.46
C ASP A 57 -8.38 0.69 -7.78
N LEU A 58 -8.18 0.41 -9.06
CA LEU A 58 -6.97 -0.21 -9.55
C LEU A 58 -5.82 0.80 -9.47
N ALA A 59 -4.75 0.43 -8.79
CA ALA A 59 -3.61 1.29 -8.55
C ALA A 59 -2.27 0.58 -8.75
N LYS A 60 -1.22 1.39 -8.87
CA LYS A 60 0.18 0.95 -8.94
C LYS A 60 1.06 1.76 -8.00
N LEU A 61 2.13 1.15 -7.51
CA LEU A 61 3.20 1.84 -6.79
C LEU A 61 4.23 2.38 -7.77
N VAL A 62 4.51 3.67 -7.68
CA VAL A 62 5.58 4.34 -8.41
C VAL A 62 6.60 4.82 -7.39
N ARG A 63 7.85 4.37 -7.54
CA ARG A 63 8.95 4.88 -6.72
C ARG A 63 9.19 6.34 -7.10
N ASP A 64 9.25 7.21 -6.10
CA ASP A 64 9.56 8.63 -6.30
C ASP A 64 11.01 8.95 -5.94
N GLU A 65 11.47 10.12 -6.38
CA GLU A 65 12.75 10.67 -5.97
C GLU A 65 12.66 11.15 -4.52
N ILE A 66 13.74 10.93 -3.76
CA ILE A 66 13.84 11.47 -2.39
C ILE A 66 14.26 12.92 -2.55
N ASP A 67 13.42 13.85 -2.12
CA ASP A 67 13.81 15.26 -2.04
C ASP A 67 14.97 15.40 -1.04
N ASP A 68 16.07 15.99 -1.49
CA ASP A 68 17.33 16.16 -0.74
C ASP A 68 17.10 16.81 0.65
N ARG A 69 16.02 17.58 0.82
CA ARG A 69 15.64 18.19 2.10
C ARG A 69 15.29 17.16 3.18
N TYR A 70 14.92 15.95 2.79
CA TYR A 70 14.52 14.85 3.67
C TYR A 70 15.52 13.68 3.66
N GLU A 71 16.68 13.85 3.00
CA GLU A 71 17.65 12.78 2.74
C GLU A 71 18.17 12.10 4.02
N HIS A 72 18.21 12.84 5.14
CA HIS A 72 18.66 12.31 6.42
C HIS A 72 17.65 11.34 7.04
N ASP A 73 16.35 11.61 6.90
CA ASP A 73 15.30 10.88 7.61
C ASP A 73 14.51 9.93 6.71
N ILE A 74 14.18 10.31 5.47
CA ILE A 74 13.36 9.52 4.53
C ILE A 74 14.27 8.78 3.56
N LYS A 75 14.20 7.44 3.56
CA LYS A 75 15.05 6.57 2.75
C LYS A 75 14.34 5.95 1.55
N MET A 76 13.01 6.05 1.48
CA MET A 76 12.22 5.53 0.37
C MET A 76 10.83 6.16 0.33
N ILE A 77 10.39 6.54 -0.86
CA ILE A 77 9.06 7.09 -1.14
C ILE A 77 8.41 6.25 -2.23
N TYR A 78 7.21 5.73 -1.98
CA TYR A 78 6.36 5.16 -3.01
C TYR A 78 5.06 5.95 -3.09
N ASN A 79 4.72 6.42 -4.28
CA ASN A 79 3.40 7.00 -4.55
C ASN A 79 2.45 5.92 -5.06
N ILE A 80 1.25 5.86 -4.50
CA ILE A 80 0.14 5.08 -5.03
C ILE A 80 -0.51 5.92 -6.13
N LYS A 81 -0.59 5.39 -7.35
CA LYS A 81 -1.26 6.04 -8.47
C LYS A 81 -2.44 5.18 -8.92
N SER A 82 -3.66 5.68 -8.77
CA SER A 82 -4.82 5.12 -9.47
C SER A 82 -4.58 5.13 -10.98
N LEU A 83 -5.03 4.06 -11.64
CA LEU A 83 -5.01 3.95 -13.09
C LEU A 83 -6.10 4.81 -13.74
N GLU A 84 -7.10 5.24 -12.95
CA GLU A 84 -8.34 5.79 -13.46
C GLU A 84 -8.57 7.25 -13.07
N SER A 85 -7.96 7.74 -11.99
CA SER A 85 -8.11 9.14 -11.55
C SER A 85 -7.09 10.07 -12.22
N VAL A 86 -7.57 11.18 -12.77
CA VAL A 86 -6.76 12.30 -13.28
C VAL A 86 -6.44 13.31 -12.16
N GLU A 87 -7.21 13.28 -11.07
CA GLU A 87 -7.01 14.14 -9.91
C GLU A 87 -5.99 13.53 -8.95
N LYS A 88 -5.05 14.36 -8.51
CA LYS A 88 -3.85 14.00 -7.75
C LYS A 88 -4.16 13.19 -6.49
N GLU A 89 -3.95 11.89 -6.55
CA GLU A 89 -3.88 11.04 -5.35
C GLU A 89 -2.45 11.07 -4.80
N PHE A 90 -2.22 11.97 -3.84
CA PHE A 90 -0.95 12.18 -3.15
C PHE A 90 -0.78 11.23 -1.97
N TYR A 91 -0.87 9.91 -2.21
CA TYR A 91 -0.64 8.94 -1.14
C TYR A 91 0.75 8.33 -1.27
N SER A 92 1.64 8.76 -0.37
CA SER A 92 3.03 8.33 -0.33
C SER A 92 3.28 7.42 0.87
N ILE A 93 3.90 6.25 0.63
CA ILE A 93 4.48 5.41 1.67
C ILE A 93 5.93 5.85 1.86
N LEU A 94 6.22 6.39 3.03
CA LEU A 94 7.51 6.92 3.43
C LEU A 94 8.17 5.93 4.38
N PHE A 95 9.43 5.59 4.12
CA PHE A 95 10.24 4.82 5.05
C PHE A 95 11.25 5.75 5.67
N SER A 96 11.08 6.07 6.95
CA SER A 96 12.02 6.89 7.70
C SER A 96 12.81 6.10 8.72
N TYR A 97 14.03 6.57 8.99
CA TYR A 97 14.99 5.89 9.86
C TYR A 97 15.75 6.90 10.72
N SER A 98 15.67 6.72 12.03
CA SER A 98 16.58 7.33 13.01
C SER A 98 17.25 6.24 13.86
N GLU A 99 18.28 6.58 14.63
CA GLU A 99 19.26 5.66 15.24
C GLU A 99 18.69 4.33 15.78
N ALA A 100 17.55 4.35 16.48
CA ALA A 100 16.86 3.16 17.01
C ALA A 100 15.39 3.02 16.58
N ARG A 101 14.90 3.85 15.65
CA ARG A 101 13.49 3.89 15.23
C ARG A 101 13.37 3.82 13.71
N VAL A 102 12.55 2.90 13.22
CA VAL A 102 12.05 2.89 11.85
C VAL A 102 10.57 3.24 11.87
N MET A 103 10.17 4.17 11.02
CA MET A 103 8.76 4.46 10.79
C MET A 103 8.43 4.18 9.33
N ILE A 104 7.30 3.52 9.11
CA ILE A 104 6.64 3.48 7.81
C ILE A 104 5.45 4.42 7.96
N GLN A 105 5.47 5.50 7.21
CA GLN A 105 4.51 6.59 7.32
C GLN A 105 3.70 6.69 6.03
N GLY A 106 2.47 7.16 6.14
CA GLY A 106 1.62 7.46 5.00
C GLY A 106 1.29 8.94 5.00
N TYR A 107 1.50 9.60 3.87
CA TYR A 107 1.04 10.96 3.65
C TYR A 107 -0.36 10.93 3.05
N PHE A 108 -1.34 11.55 3.71
CA PHE A 108 -2.74 11.62 3.28
C PHE A 108 -3.28 13.03 3.52
N ASP A 109 -3.92 13.65 2.51
CA ASP A 109 -4.61 14.94 2.64
C ASP A 109 -3.79 16.02 3.36
N PHE A 110 -2.50 16.12 2.99
CA PHE A 110 -1.51 17.04 3.58
C PHE A 110 -0.99 16.71 4.99
N VAL A 111 -1.35 15.56 5.55
CA VAL A 111 -0.92 15.10 6.89
C VAL A 111 -0.13 13.80 6.79
N ILE A 112 0.95 13.69 7.56
CA ILE A 112 1.75 12.45 7.69
C ILE A 112 1.27 11.68 8.91
N TYR A 113 1.06 10.37 8.74
CA TYR A 113 0.64 9.47 9.80
C TYR A 113 1.60 8.28 9.92
N ASP A 114 1.95 7.91 11.14
CA ASP A 114 2.77 6.73 11.41
C ASP A 114 1.92 5.47 11.25
N LEU A 115 2.19 4.68 10.20
CA LEU A 115 1.45 3.43 9.90
C LEU A 115 2.00 2.28 10.74
N ILE A 116 3.34 2.19 10.77
CA ILE A 116 4.08 1.15 11.46
C ILE A 116 5.26 1.84 12.12
N GLU A 117 5.45 1.58 13.40
CA GLU A 117 6.60 2.05 14.14
C GLU A 117 7.36 0.85 14.70
N ILE A 118 8.67 0.82 14.46
CA ILE A 118 9.57 -0.23 14.93
C ILE A 118 10.66 0.45 15.75
N ASN A 119 10.65 0.20 17.05
CA ASN A 119 11.65 0.69 17.98
C ASN A 119 12.50 -0.47 18.48
N TYR A 120 13.81 -0.30 18.50
CA TYR A 120 14.68 -1.23 19.20
C TYR A 120 14.88 -0.78 20.65
N LYS A 121 14.66 -1.69 21.61
CA LYS A 121 14.86 -1.47 23.04
C LYS A 121 16.18 -2.12 23.46
N SER A 122 17.26 -1.35 23.44
CA SER A 122 18.63 -1.83 23.65
C SER A 122 18.88 -2.49 25.00
N LEU A 123 18.24 -2.00 26.07
CA LEU A 123 18.37 -2.58 27.41
C LEU A 123 17.77 -3.99 27.53
N GLU A 124 16.83 -4.33 26.65
CA GLU A 124 16.02 -5.53 26.76
C GLU A 124 16.20 -6.48 25.54
N ASP A 125 17.04 -6.08 24.56
CA ASP A 125 17.39 -6.85 23.36
C ASP A 125 16.16 -7.36 22.57
N TYR A 126 15.20 -6.46 22.32
CA TYR A 126 14.04 -6.74 21.47
C TYR A 126 13.59 -5.52 20.67
N PHE A 127 12.81 -5.80 19.63
CA PHE A 127 12.04 -4.84 18.86
C PHE A 127 10.62 -4.71 19.40
N PHE A 128 10.21 -3.48 19.65
CA PHE A 128 8.83 -3.10 19.87
C PHE A 128 8.24 -2.64 18.54
N ILE A 129 7.24 -3.36 18.05
CA ILE A 129 6.55 -3.06 16.79
C ILE A 129 5.13 -2.63 17.12
N GLN A 130 4.79 -1.40 16.73
CA GLN A 130 3.45 -0.87 16.80
C GLN A 130 2.84 -0.84 15.39
N LEU A 131 1.76 -1.59 15.21
CA LEU A 131 0.99 -1.64 13.97
C LEU A 131 -0.25 -0.75 14.16
N ASN A 132 -0.28 0.38 13.46
CA ASN A 132 -1.41 1.31 13.53
C ASN A 132 -2.39 1.00 12.39
N ASN A 133 -3.68 1.05 12.69
CA ASN A 133 -4.73 1.06 11.69
C ASN A 133 -5.24 2.49 11.45
N PHE A 134 -5.86 2.68 10.29
CA PHE A 134 -6.53 3.92 9.93
C PHE A 134 -8.02 3.77 10.12
N GLU A 135 -8.60 4.64 10.93
CA GLU A 135 -10.04 4.84 10.95
C GLU A 135 -10.38 6.20 10.36
N TYR A 136 -11.27 6.17 9.37
CA TYR A 136 -11.99 7.35 8.95
C TYR A 136 -13.16 7.53 9.91
N ASP A 137 -13.11 8.56 10.74
CA ASP A 137 -14.31 9.08 11.39
C ASP A 137 -14.79 10.29 10.57
N LEU A 138 -16.11 10.52 10.54
CA LEU A 138 -16.82 11.50 9.69
C LEU A 138 -16.25 12.94 9.74
N SER A 139 -15.37 13.24 10.71
CA SER A 139 -14.77 14.55 10.94
C SER A 139 -13.24 14.60 10.81
N ALA A 140 -12.53 13.47 10.93
CA ALA A 140 -11.07 13.44 10.86
C ALA A 140 -10.52 12.01 10.73
N TRP A 141 -9.34 11.92 10.12
CA TRP A 141 -8.53 10.72 10.15
C TRP A 141 -7.85 10.56 11.52
N SER A 142 -7.92 9.36 12.09
CA SER A 142 -7.14 9.00 13.28
C SER A 142 -6.40 7.69 13.07
N THR A 143 -5.19 7.62 13.61
CA THR A 143 -4.47 6.36 13.78
C THR A 143 -4.80 5.77 15.14
N LYS A 144 -5.22 4.50 15.15
CA LYS A 144 -5.36 3.73 16.39
C LYS A 144 -4.36 2.60 16.36
N VAL A 145 -3.77 2.31 17.51
CA VAL A 145 -2.91 1.13 17.67
C VAL A 145 -3.77 -0.11 17.52
N GLU A 146 -3.54 -0.87 16.46
CA GLU A 146 -4.23 -2.14 16.23
C GLU A 146 -3.54 -3.25 17.00
N ASN A 147 -2.21 -3.26 16.97
CA ASN A 147 -1.42 -4.30 17.62
C ASN A 147 -0.06 -3.78 18.08
N ILE A 148 0.43 -4.39 19.15
CA ILE A 148 1.75 -4.16 19.72
C ILE A 148 2.43 -5.51 19.89
N LEU A 149 3.67 -5.61 19.42
CA LEU A 149 4.46 -6.82 19.49
C LEU A 149 5.83 -6.51 20.06
N SER A 150 6.30 -7.35 20.98
CA SER A 150 7.68 -7.34 21.46
C SER A 150 8.36 -8.61 20.99
N VAL A 151 9.32 -8.50 20.07
CA VAL A 151 9.95 -9.63 19.39
C VAL A 151 11.46 -9.46 19.29
N LYS A 152 12.22 -10.55 19.39
CA LYS A 152 13.67 -10.51 19.16
C LYS A 152 14.04 -10.30 17.69
N GLU A 153 13.25 -10.87 16.79
CA GLU A 153 13.41 -10.69 15.36
C GLU A 153 12.07 -10.28 14.74
N ILE A 154 12.12 -9.29 13.86
CA ILE A 154 10.94 -8.81 13.15
C ILE A 154 10.66 -9.74 11.97
N ASP A 155 9.44 -10.25 11.87
CA ASP A 155 8.97 -10.92 10.65
C ASP A 155 8.60 -9.86 9.59
N HIS A 156 9.32 -9.85 8.48
CA HIS A 156 9.01 -8.95 7.36
C HIS A 156 7.61 -9.19 6.76
N LYS A 157 7.08 -10.41 6.82
CA LYS A 157 5.73 -10.72 6.30
C LYS A 157 4.65 -10.04 7.12
N LEU A 158 4.84 -9.92 8.43
CA LEU A 158 3.94 -9.17 9.29
C LEU A 158 3.84 -7.70 8.83
N VAL A 159 4.99 -7.06 8.63
CA VAL A 159 5.07 -5.65 8.19
C VAL A 159 4.45 -5.48 6.80
N TYR A 160 4.78 -6.37 5.86
CA TYR A 160 4.23 -6.36 4.51
C TYR A 160 2.71 -6.57 4.50
N ASN A 161 2.21 -7.61 5.16
CA ASN A 161 0.78 -7.92 5.19
C ASN A 161 -0.02 -6.80 5.85
N HIS A 162 0.49 -6.20 6.92
CA HIS A 162 -0.15 -5.05 7.54
C HIS A 162 -0.22 -3.87 6.57
N LEU A 163 0.88 -3.53 5.90
CA LEU A 163 0.88 -2.42 4.94
C LEU A 163 -0.05 -2.67 3.74
N VAL A 164 -0.09 -3.89 3.20
CA VAL A 164 -1.02 -4.26 2.12
C VAL A 164 -2.47 -4.14 2.59
N LYS A 165 -2.78 -4.61 3.80
CA LYS A 165 -4.11 -4.43 4.41
C LYS A 165 -4.48 -2.95 4.51
N LEU A 166 -3.56 -2.08 4.93
CA LEU A 166 -3.82 -0.64 5.01
C LEU A 166 -4.09 -0.03 3.63
N VAL A 167 -3.30 -0.38 2.62
CA VAL A 167 -3.50 0.09 1.24
C VAL A 167 -4.86 -0.38 0.69
N LEU A 168 -5.21 -1.64 0.92
CA LEU A 168 -6.50 -2.19 0.50
C LEU A 168 -7.67 -1.48 1.21
N ASN A 169 -7.55 -1.25 2.53
CA ASN A 169 -8.53 -0.50 3.31
C ASN A 169 -8.70 0.96 2.87
N ARG A 170 -7.74 1.51 2.13
CA ARG A 170 -7.79 2.85 1.55
C ARG A 170 -8.45 2.91 0.18
N GLY A 171 -8.99 1.80 -0.30
CA GLY A 171 -9.62 1.76 -1.62
C GLY A 171 -8.64 1.44 -2.74
N TYR A 172 -7.43 0.96 -2.45
CA TYR A 172 -6.45 0.67 -3.50
C TYR A 172 -6.18 -0.81 -3.65
N LEU A 173 -6.47 -1.32 -4.84
CA LEU A 173 -6.01 -2.62 -5.28
C LEU A 173 -4.70 -2.45 -6.05
N LEU A 174 -3.58 -2.89 -5.48
CA LEU A 174 -2.27 -2.81 -6.13
C LEU A 174 -2.04 -3.95 -7.12
N ASP A 175 -1.37 -3.65 -8.24
CA ASP A 175 -0.91 -4.68 -9.17
C ASP A 175 0.19 -5.58 -8.57
N PHE A 176 0.37 -6.78 -9.12
CA PHE A 176 1.31 -7.77 -8.60
C PHE A 176 2.77 -7.30 -8.65
N MET A 177 3.15 -6.49 -9.65
CA MET A 177 4.52 -5.96 -9.77
C MET A 177 4.80 -4.96 -8.65
N SER A 178 3.82 -4.12 -8.33
CA SER A 178 3.85 -3.17 -7.23
C SER A 178 3.96 -3.90 -5.89
N LEU A 179 3.12 -4.92 -5.66
CA LEU A 179 3.17 -5.77 -4.47
C LEU A 179 4.54 -6.45 -4.31
N GLY A 180 5.06 -7.06 -5.36
CA GLY A 180 6.38 -7.71 -5.32
C GLY A 180 7.55 -6.75 -5.06
N LYS A 181 7.49 -5.53 -5.60
CA LYS A 181 8.47 -4.47 -5.30
C LYS A 181 8.42 -4.06 -3.83
N LEU A 182 7.22 -3.87 -3.29
CA LEU A 182 7.00 -3.48 -1.91
C LEU A 182 7.49 -4.57 -0.95
N GLU A 183 7.10 -5.83 -1.19
CA GLU A 183 7.54 -6.98 -0.38
C GLU A 183 9.06 -7.08 -0.35
N LYS A 184 9.72 -6.97 -1.51
CA LYS A 184 11.18 -7.01 -1.61
C LYS A 184 11.85 -5.88 -0.84
N ALA A 185 11.33 -4.65 -0.94
CA ALA A 185 11.85 -3.50 -0.20
C ALA A 185 11.76 -3.70 1.32
N ILE A 186 10.59 -4.15 1.80
CA ILE A 186 10.36 -4.45 3.22
C ILE A 186 11.28 -5.59 3.67
N TYR A 187 11.36 -6.68 2.92
CA TYR A 187 12.24 -7.81 3.23
C TYR A 187 13.69 -7.35 3.46
N HIS A 188 14.25 -6.58 2.54
CA HIS A 188 15.64 -6.11 2.67
C HIS A 188 15.82 -5.17 3.87
N LYS A 189 14.88 -4.25 4.10
CA LYS A 189 14.96 -3.31 5.23
C LYS A 189 14.85 -4.03 6.57
N ILE A 190 13.90 -4.95 6.72
CA ILE A 190 13.70 -5.72 7.95
C ILE A 190 14.87 -6.67 8.21
N LYS A 191 15.37 -7.35 7.18
CA LYS A 191 16.56 -8.20 7.30
C LYS A 191 17.80 -7.42 7.75
N TRP A 192 17.95 -6.18 7.27
CA TRP A 192 19.01 -5.29 7.73
C TRP A 192 18.80 -4.88 9.20
N LEU A 193 17.57 -4.52 9.60
CA LEU A 193 17.26 -4.16 10.99
C LEU A 193 17.56 -5.29 11.98
N ASN A 194 17.11 -6.52 11.69
CA ASN A 194 17.35 -7.67 12.54
C ASN A 194 18.84 -8.01 12.73
N LYS A 195 19.71 -7.56 11.80
CA LYS A 195 21.16 -7.79 11.86
C LYS A 195 21.95 -6.56 12.31
N LYS A 196 21.28 -5.42 12.49
CA LYS A 196 21.95 -4.18 12.82
C LYS A 196 22.44 -4.24 14.26
N GLU A 197 23.70 -3.90 14.46
CA GLU A 197 24.21 -3.61 15.80
C GLU A 197 23.71 -2.22 16.22
N PHE A 198 22.84 -2.18 17.22
CA PHE A 198 22.37 -0.94 17.82
C PHE A 198 23.38 -0.51 18.88
N LYS A 199 23.97 0.68 18.69
CA LYS A 199 24.92 1.25 19.65
C LYS A 199 24.17 1.95 20.79
N TYR A 200 24.77 1.89 21.98
CA TYR A 200 24.29 2.53 23.21
C TYR A 200 24.55 4.04 23.21
#